data_AF-A0A8J6CHT4-F1
#
_entry.id   AF-A0A8J6CHT4-F1
#
_cell.length_a   1.000
_cell.length_b   1.000
_cell.length_c   1.000
_cell.angle_alpha   90.00
_cell.angle_beta   90.00
_cell.angle_gamma   90.00
#
_symmetry.space_group_name_H-M   'P 1'
#
loop_
_entity.id
_entity.type
_entity.pdbx_description
1 polymer ?
#
loop_
_entity_poly.entity_id
_entity_poly.type
_entity_poly.pdbx_seq_one_letter_code
_entity_poly.pdbx_strand_id
1 'polypeptide(L)'
;MLTCNVGTHAGTRAPVNLVWPRGEVARSCSEPVFDALLRTLIVPGDFSPNRCLTCAQRARVSEAAESAGMRSHQALSLRKLLLTERAIGRTGGLRSQPRREAALCRTYEAGTSLVETARAADVPPVALFRAVLRARFKGLCGAKALREQIRRTLREPECHLSERDCAELAAAMPLDAVAYAAECDLYGQRRGAYRLERALQRLLEERGMAFLTEDDQRQRHLGVAGPLPSTPDVLLGPEGALINGERVQ
;
A
#
# COMPACT_ATOMS: atom_id res chain seq x y z
N MET A 1 -10.48 17.99 -53.80
CA MET A 1 -9.10 17.56 -54.12
C MET A 1 -8.20 18.15 -53.04
N LEU A 2 -7.93 17.38 -51.99
CA LEU A 2 -7.19 17.80 -50.80
C LEU A 2 -5.71 17.47 -51.03
N THR A 3 -4.86 18.49 -51.11
CA THR A 3 -3.41 18.30 -51.06
C THR A 3 -2.96 18.33 -49.60
N CYS A 4 -2.56 17.16 -49.11
CA CYS A 4 -1.86 17.02 -47.84
C CYS A 4 -0.45 17.61 -47.99
N ASN A 5 -0.21 18.76 -47.38
CA ASN A 5 1.15 19.17 -47.05
C ASN A 5 1.56 18.44 -45.76
N VAL A 6 2.30 17.34 -45.93
CA VAL A 6 3.01 16.67 -44.84
C VAL A 6 4.17 17.58 -44.46
N GLY A 7 3.93 18.49 -43.53
CA GLY A 7 4.96 19.29 -42.89
C GLY A 7 5.86 18.38 -42.08
N THR A 8 7.03 18.07 -42.63
CA THR A 8 8.18 17.51 -41.94
C THR A 8 8.67 18.50 -40.88
N HIS A 9 8.11 18.43 -39.67
CA HIS A 9 8.78 18.92 -38.47
C HIS A 9 9.39 17.73 -37.72
N ALA A 10 10.37 17.10 -38.36
CA ALA A 10 11.41 16.36 -37.63
C ALA A 10 12.38 17.40 -37.02
N GLY A 11 11.87 18.17 -36.06
CA GLY A 11 12.73 18.87 -35.12
C GLY A 11 13.16 17.85 -34.09
N THR A 12 14.25 17.13 -34.34
CA THR A 12 14.86 16.25 -33.35
C THR A 12 15.30 17.12 -32.17
N ARG A 13 14.44 17.27 -31.17
CA ARG A 13 14.82 17.93 -29.92
C ARG A 13 15.92 17.09 -29.28
N ALA A 14 17.01 17.75 -28.90
CA ALA A 14 18.09 17.10 -28.18
C ALA A 14 17.53 16.48 -26.89
N PRO A 15 18.01 15.28 -26.49
CA PRO A 15 17.54 14.64 -25.28
C PRO A 15 17.85 15.53 -24.07
N VAL A 16 16.86 15.69 -23.20
CA VAL A 16 17.00 16.51 -21.99
C VAL A 16 17.85 15.75 -20.99
N ASN A 17 18.96 16.36 -20.55
CA ASN A 17 19.82 15.80 -19.53
C ASN A 17 19.35 16.23 -18.14
N LEU A 18 18.75 15.29 -17.42
CA LEU A 18 18.43 15.43 -16.02
C LEU A 18 19.71 15.18 -15.20
N VAL A 19 20.22 16.26 -14.61
CA VAL A 19 21.22 16.16 -13.55
C VAL A 19 20.50 15.72 -12.28
N TRP A 20 20.55 14.43 -12.01
CA TRP A 20 20.03 13.89 -10.75
C TRP A 20 21.17 13.89 -9.75
N PRO A 21 21.14 14.71 -8.69
CA PRO A 21 22.19 14.73 -7.71
C PRO A 21 22.35 13.30 -7.18
N ARG A 22 23.49 12.68 -7.48
CA ARG A 22 23.98 11.53 -6.72
C ARG A 22 24.40 12.10 -5.37
N GLY A 23 23.41 12.50 -4.57
CA GLY A 23 23.69 12.77 -3.17
C GLY A 23 24.37 11.53 -2.64
N GLU A 24 25.46 11.70 -1.89
CA GLU A 24 25.86 10.68 -0.94
C GLU A 24 24.58 10.33 -0.18
N VAL A 25 24.04 9.13 -0.42
CA VAL A 25 22.96 8.62 0.41
C VAL A 25 23.48 8.76 1.82
N ALA A 26 22.83 9.62 2.61
CA ALA A 26 23.32 10.05 3.90
C ALA A 26 23.87 8.84 4.65
N ARG A 27 25.12 8.96 5.11
CA ARG A 27 25.95 7.92 5.73
C ARG A 27 25.07 6.87 6.40
N SER A 28 25.27 5.60 6.01
CA SER A 28 24.60 4.44 6.55
C SER A 28 24.35 4.63 8.05
N CYS A 29 23.08 4.69 8.47
CA CYS A 29 22.75 4.44 9.86
C CYS A 29 23.51 3.17 10.26
N SER A 30 24.32 3.24 11.32
CA SER A 30 24.95 2.02 11.83
C SER A 30 23.85 1.00 12.10
N GLU A 31 24.02 -0.26 11.68
CA GLU A 31 23.05 -1.34 11.89
C GLU A 31 22.39 -1.33 13.29
N PRO A 32 23.11 -1.13 14.42
CA PRO A 32 22.48 -1.10 15.74
C PRO A 32 21.47 0.04 15.94
N VAL A 33 21.69 1.20 15.33
CA VAL A 33 20.75 2.35 15.41
C VAL A 33 19.50 2.07 14.58
N PHE A 34 19.67 1.46 13.42
CA PHE A 34 18.55 1.07 12.57
C PHE A 34 17.71 -0.05 13.21
N ASP A 35 18.36 -1.06 13.80
CA ASP A 35 17.68 -2.13 14.54
C ASP A 35 16.91 -1.61 15.76
N ALA A 36 17.50 -0.67 16.51
CA ALA A 36 16.82 -0.01 17.61
C ALA A 36 15.57 0.74 17.11
N LEU A 37 15.70 1.50 16.02
CA LEU A 37 14.57 2.18 15.38
C LEU A 37 13.47 1.20 14.99
N LEU A 38 13.81 0.09 14.31
CA LEU A 38 12.83 -0.92 13.90
C LEU A 38 12.06 -1.51 15.08
N ARG A 39 12.74 -1.82 16.19
CA ARG A 39 12.12 -2.35 17.42
C ARG A 39 11.18 -1.33 18.06
N THR A 40 11.49 -0.04 17.96
CA THR A 40 10.60 1.03 18.46
C THR A 40 9.40 1.25 17.56
N LEU A 41 9.59 1.20 16.23
CA LEU A 41 8.52 1.41 15.26
C LEU A 41 7.52 0.25 15.23
N ILE A 42 8.00 -0.99 15.41
CA ILE A 42 7.21 -2.21 15.23
C ILE A 42 7.18 -3.02 16.51
N VAL A 43 6.04 -2.94 17.22
CA VAL A 43 5.78 -3.74 18.42
C VAL A 43 5.04 -5.02 18.03
N PRO A 44 5.49 -6.21 18.46
CA PRO A 44 4.77 -7.46 18.19
C PRO A 44 3.32 -7.42 18.67
N GLY A 45 2.39 -7.89 17.83
CA GLY A 45 0.96 -7.85 18.10
C GLY A 45 0.30 -6.48 17.98
N ASP A 46 1.06 -5.41 17.71
CA ASP A 46 0.52 -4.09 17.42
C ASP A 46 0.46 -3.83 15.91
N PHE A 47 -0.75 -3.82 15.38
CA PHE A 47 -1.03 -3.44 13.99
C PHE A 47 -1.70 -2.07 13.92
N SER A 48 -1.71 -1.28 15.00
CA SER A 48 -2.46 -0.03 15.05
C SER A 48 -1.87 1.02 14.08
N PRO A 49 -2.71 1.74 13.33
CA PRO A 49 -2.25 2.81 12.44
C PRO A 49 -1.68 3.97 13.26
N ASN A 50 -0.85 4.80 12.62
CA ASN A 50 -0.15 5.90 13.29
C ASN A 50 -1.08 6.87 14.06
N ARG A 51 -2.33 7.03 13.63
CA ARG A 51 -3.31 7.91 14.32
C ARG A 51 -3.71 7.38 15.70
N CYS A 52 -3.64 6.08 15.90
CA CYS A 52 -4.01 5.39 17.14
C CYS A 52 -2.85 5.32 18.14
N LEU A 53 -1.67 5.84 17.78
CA LEU A 53 -0.54 5.92 18.71
C LEU A 53 -0.85 6.89 19.84
N THR A 54 -0.59 6.45 21.07
CA THR A 54 -0.66 7.30 22.27
C THR A 54 0.44 8.36 22.24
N CYS A 55 0.31 9.41 23.08
CA CYS A 55 1.34 10.44 23.21
C CYS A 55 2.71 9.83 23.58
N ALA A 56 2.73 8.85 24.49
CA ALA A 56 3.95 8.15 24.87
C ALA A 56 4.57 7.36 23.71
N GLN A 57 3.75 6.68 22.90
CA GLN A 57 4.25 5.97 21.72
C GLN A 57 4.81 6.95 20.66
N ARG A 58 4.14 8.08 20.43
CA ARG A 58 4.61 9.10 19.48
C ARG A 58 5.92 9.74 19.93
N ALA A 59 6.06 10.02 21.22
CA ALA A 59 7.30 10.53 21.80
C ALA A 59 8.46 9.56 21.55
N ARG A 60 8.28 8.27 21.85
CA ARG A 60 9.27 7.22 21.58
C ARG A 60 9.66 7.14 20.10
N VAL A 61 8.69 7.26 19.19
CA VAL A 61 8.97 7.29 17.75
C VAL A 61 9.78 8.53 17.37
N SER A 62 9.51 9.69 17.97
CA SER A 62 10.29 10.91 17.71
C SER A 62 11.72 10.78 18.22
N GLU A 63 11.92 10.31 19.44
CA GLU A 63 13.24 10.09 20.04
C GLU A 63 14.08 9.09 19.23
N ALA A 64 13.46 7.99 18.78
CA ALA A 64 14.12 7.01 17.92
C ALA A 64 14.44 7.59 16.52
N ALA A 65 13.54 8.41 15.97
CA ALA A 65 13.78 9.08 14.69
C ALA A 65 14.99 10.03 14.79
N GLU A 66 15.05 10.85 15.84
CA GLU A 66 16.16 11.77 16.08
C GLU A 66 17.49 11.03 16.23
N SER A 67 17.50 9.91 16.97
CA SER A 67 18.67 9.06 17.14
C SER A 67 19.17 8.44 15.82
N ALA A 68 18.26 8.24 14.86
CA ALA A 68 18.56 7.74 13.51
C ALA A 68 18.76 8.86 12.48
N GLY A 69 18.81 10.14 12.89
CA GLY A 69 18.94 11.27 11.97
C GLY A 69 17.72 11.49 11.05
N MET A 70 16.55 10.99 11.44
CA MET A 70 15.29 11.11 10.71
C MET A 70 14.35 12.12 11.36
N ARG A 71 13.52 12.78 10.55
CA ARG A 71 12.40 13.59 11.07
C ARG A 71 11.27 12.67 11.53
N SER A 72 10.51 13.06 12.56
CA SER A 72 9.43 12.23 13.12
C SER A 72 8.38 11.80 12.09
N HIS A 73 8.04 12.66 11.13
CA HIS A 73 7.11 12.29 10.05
C HIS A 73 7.69 11.23 9.10
N GLN A 74 9.00 11.20 8.87
CA GLN A 74 9.65 10.16 8.07
C GLN A 74 9.61 8.82 8.79
N ALA A 75 9.86 8.82 10.10
CA ALA A 75 9.76 7.61 10.93
C ALA A 75 8.31 7.07 10.99
N LEU A 76 7.31 7.94 11.07
CA LEU A 76 5.90 7.54 10.98
C LEU A 76 5.55 6.96 9.59
N SER A 77 6.05 7.56 8.51
CA SER A 77 5.88 7.01 7.16
C SER A 77 6.55 5.64 7.02
N LEU A 78 7.76 5.47 7.54
CA LEU A 78 8.49 4.20 7.57
C LEU A 78 7.70 3.15 8.38
N ARG A 79 7.21 3.50 9.57
CA ARG A 79 6.37 2.61 10.38
C ARG A 79 5.14 2.13 9.61
N LYS A 80 4.46 3.03 8.89
CA LYS A 80 3.29 2.67 8.08
C LYS A 80 3.66 1.58 7.05
N LEU A 81 4.75 1.79 6.29
CA LEU A 81 5.22 0.84 5.27
C LEU A 81 5.58 -0.52 5.87
N LEU A 82 6.38 -0.51 6.93
CA LEU A 82 6.82 -1.74 7.63
C LEU A 82 5.64 -2.51 8.23
N LEU A 83 4.64 -1.81 8.79
CA LEU A 83 3.43 -2.46 9.30
C LEU A 83 2.61 -3.09 8.19
N THR A 84 2.49 -2.42 7.04
CA THR A 84 1.77 -2.97 5.88
C THR A 84 2.46 -4.24 5.39
N GLU A 85 3.78 -4.21 5.20
CA GLU A 85 4.56 -5.39 4.78
C GLU A 85 4.44 -6.53 5.79
N ARG A 86 4.63 -6.24 7.08
CA ARG A 86 4.46 -7.20 8.17
C ARG A 86 3.06 -7.82 8.13
N ALA A 87 2.02 -7.02 8.01
CA ALA A 87 0.65 -7.51 8.01
C ALA A 87 0.32 -8.38 6.78
N ILE A 88 0.86 -8.06 5.60
CA ILE A 88 0.79 -8.93 4.42
C ILE A 88 1.46 -10.27 4.71
N GLY A 89 2.70 -10.24 5.20
CA GLY A 89 3.46 -11.45 5.56
C GLY A 89 2.77 -12.30 6.61
N ARG A 90 2.27 -11.69 7.70
CA ARG A 90 1.57 -12.39 8.79
C ARG A 90 0.22 -12.96 8.35
N THR A 91 -0.51 -12.26 7.49
CA THR A 91 -1.76 -12.78 6.89
C THR A 91 -1.48 -13.98 5.98
N GLY A 92 -0.44 -13.92 5.15
CA GLY A 92 -0.01 -15.04 4.31
C GLY A 92 0.43 -16.24 5.16
N GLY A 93 1.26 -15.99 6.19
CA GLY A 93 1.73 -17.00 7.13
C GLY A 93 0.60 -17.67 7.94
N LEU A 94 -0.43 -16.92 8.33
CA LEU A 94 -1.61 -17.48 8.97
C LEU A 94 -2.32 -18.47 8.03
N ARG A 95 -2.51 -18.12 6.76
CA ARG A 95 -3.16 -18.97 5.76
C ARG A 95 -2.35 -20.20 5.38
N SER A 96 -1.02 -20.13 5.41
CA SER A 96 -0.16 -21.29 5.13
C SER A 96 -0.06 -22.26 6.30
N GLN A 97 -0.57 -21.90 7.49
CA GLN A 97 -0.51 -22.71 8.72
C GLN A 97 -1.93 -23.07 9.21
N PRO A 98 -2.63 -24.00 8.54
CA PRO A 98 -4.04 -24.29 8.82
C PRO A 98 -4.30 -24.80 10.25
N ARG A 99 -3.33 -25.50 10.85
CA ARG A 99 -3.44 -25.95 12.26
C ARG A 99 -3.44 -24.77 13.23
N ARG A 100 -2.58 -23.78 12.99
CA ARG A 100 -2.49 -22.55 13.78
C ARG A 100 -3.74 -21.70 13.57
N GLU A 101 -4.16 -21.52 12.31
CA GLU A 101 -5.40 -20.82 11.98
C GLU A 101 -6.60 -21.42 12.72
N ALA A 102 -6.76 -22.75 12.68
CA ALA A 102 -7.83 -23.43 13.39
C ALA A 102 -7.75 -23.28 14.92
N ALA A 103 -6.55 -23.28 15.50
CA ALA A 103 -6.37 -23.05 16.94
C ALA A 103 -6.82 -21.65 17.35
N LEU A 104 -6.42 -20.61 16.60
CA LEU A 104 -6.82 -19.24 16.86
C LEU A 104 -8.33 -19.02 16.69
N CYS A 105 -8.93 -19.64 15.67
CA CYS A 105 -10.39 -19.62 15.52
C CYS A 105 -11.09 -20.23 16.73
N ARG A 106 -10.61 -21.38 17.24
CA ARG A 106 -11.18 -21.98 18.46
C ARG A 106 -11.04 -21.08 19.68
N THR A 107 -9.90 -20.40 19.85
CA THR A 107 -9.70 -19.45 20.96
C THR A 107 -10.70 -18.30 20.92
N TYR A 108 -10.98 -17.75 19.73
CA TYR A 108 -11.99 -16.71 19.54
C TYR A 108 -13.42 -17.23 19.83
N GLU A 109 -13.78 -18.38 19.25
CA GLU A 109 -15.10 -19.00 19.45
C GLU A 109 -15.34 -19.36 20.93
N ALA A 110 -14.29 -19.72 21.67
CA ALA A 110 -14.36 -20.01 23.11
C ALA A 110 -14.65 -18.79 23.99
N GLY A 111 -14.68 -17.56 23.45
CA GLY A 111 -15.06 -16.36 24.19
C GLY A 111 -14.00 -15.27 24.24
N THR A 112 -12.75 -15.57 23.85
CA THR A 112 -11.66 -14.59 23.88
C THR A 112 -11.92 -13.46 22.87
N SER A 113 -11.58 -12.22 23.21
CA SER A 113 -11.73 -11.09 22.28
C SER A 113 -10.89 -11.30 21.02
N LEU A 114 -11.39 -10.79 19.89
CA LEU A 114 -10.70 -10.80 18.61
C LEU A 114 -9.36 -10.06 18.68
N VAL A 115 -9.35 -8.89 19.32
CA VAL A 115 -8.15 -8.04 19.44
C VAL A 115 -7.10 -8.72 20.31
N GLU A 116 -7.51 -9.29 21.44
CA GLU A 116 -6.61 -10.02 22.34
C GLU A 116 -6.00 -11.25 21.67
N THR A 117 -6.83 -12.05 21.00
CA THR A 117 -6.39 -13.25 20.28
C THR A 117 -5.40 -12.88 19.16
N ALA A 118 -5.70 -11.81 18.41
CA ALA A 118 -4.86 -11.33 17.33
C ALA A 118 -3.51 -10.79 17.83
N ARG A 119 -3.53 -10.00 18.91
CA ARG A 119 -2.33 -9.43 19.54
C ARG A 119 -1.42 -10.54 20.08
N ALA A 120 -1.98 -11.49 20.83
CA ALA A 120 -1.22 -12.62 21.37
C ALA A 120 -0.58 -13.48 20.27
N ALA A 121 -1.28 -13.63 19.14
CA ALA A 121 -0.80 -14.42 18.02
C ALA A 121 0.06 -13.65 17.00
N ASP A 122 0.29 -12.35 17.21
CA ASP A 122 0.99 -11.46 16.28
C ASP A 122 0.45 -11.52 14.83
N VAL A 123 -0.87 -11.40 14.70
CA VAL A 123 -1.57 -11.34 13.41
C VAL A 123 -2.49 -10.12 13.34
N PRO A 124 -2.76 -9.55 12.15
CA PRO A 124 -3.73 -8.47 12.03
C PRO A 124 -5.13 -8.93 12.46
N PRO A 125 -5.87 -8.15 13.27
CA PRO A 125 -7.12 -8.63 13.84
C PRO A 125 -8.22 -8.84 12.79
N VAL A 126 -8.28 -8.03 11.72
CA VAL A 126 -9.23 -8.26 10.63
C VAL A 126 -8.81 -9.48 9.80
N ALA A 127 -7.51 -9.77 9.67
CA ALA A 127 -7.04 -10.99 9.03
C ALA A 127 -7.43 -12.25 9.80
N LEU A 128 -7.35 -12.22 11.14
CA LEU A 128 -7.86 -13.28 12.01
C LEU A 128 -9.38 -13.42 11.88
N PHE A 129 -10.13 -12.32 11.89
CA PHE A 129 -11.58 -12.41 11.74
C PHE A 129 -12.00 -13.00 10.37
N ARG A 130 -11.26 -12.66 9.31
CA ARG A 130 -11.43 -13.33 8.00
C ARG A 130 -11.16 -14.83 8.06
N ALA A 131 -10.27 -15.30 8.94
CA ALA A 131 -10.03 -16.73 9.16
C ALA A 131 -11.23 -17.40 9.84
N VAL A 132 -11.79 -16.74 10.85
CA VAL A 132 -13.03 -17.17 11.52
C VAL A 132 -14.17 -17.31 10.51
N LEU A 133 -14.41 -16.28 9.69
CA LEU A 133 -15.45 -16.32 8.65
C LEU A 133 -15.18 -17.42 7.60
N ARG A 134 -13.92 -17.61 7.18
CA ARG A 134 -13.56 -18.73 6.28
C ARG A 134 -13.90 -20.08 6.89
N ALA A 135 -13.62 -20.27 8.17
CA ALA A 135 -13.92 -21.52 8.87
C ALA A 135 -15.43 -21.76 8.96
N ARG A 136 -16.21 -20.73 9.30
CA ARG A 136 -17.68 -20.80 9.41
C ARG A 136 -18.37 -21.05 8.07
N PHE A 137 -17.91 -20.41 7.00
CA PHE A 137 -18.51 -20.56 5.66
C PHE A 137 -17.95 -21.74 4.86
N LYS A 138 -16.99 -22.48 5.42
CA LYS A 138 -16.34 -23.60 4.72
C LYS A 138 -17.38 -24.67 4.36
N GLY A 139 -17.40 -25.07 3.09
CA GLY A 139 -18.34 -26.09 2.59
C GLY A 139 -19.71 -25.55 2.16
N LEU A 140 -20.04 -24.29 2.43
CA LEU A 140 -21.29 -23.66 1.98
C LEU A 140 -21.24 -23.19 0.51
N CYS A 141 -20.05 -22.85 0.01
CA CYS A 141 -19.86 -22.35 -1.34
C CYS A 141 -18.43 -22.58 -1.86
N GLY A 142 -18.24 -22.50 -3.17
CA GLY A 142 -16.92 -22.62 -3.79
C GLY A 142 -15.95 -21.48 -3.41
N ALA A 143 -14.65 -21.68 -3.60
CA ALA A 143 -13.61 -20.75 -3.13
C ALA A 143 -13.77 -19.30 -3.63
N LYS A 144 -14.28 -19.09 -4.84
CA LYS A 144 -14.56 -17.75 -5.38
C LYS A 144 -15.72 -17.08 -4.64
N ALA A 145 -16.84 -17.79 -4.48
CA ALA A 145 -18.02 -17.32 -3.78
C ALA A 145 -17.72 -17.06 -2.29
N LEU A 146 -16.89 -17.89 -1.66
CA LEU A 146 -16.44 -17.71 -0.27
C LEU A 146 -15.72 -16.37 -0.06
N ARG A 147 -14.82 -16.00 -0.98
CA ARG A 147 -14.10 -14.72 -0.88
C ARG A 147 -15.07 -13.53 -0.99
N GLU A 148 -16.05 -13.63 -1.87
CA GLU A 148 -17.03 -12.58 -2.06
C GLU A 148 -17.99 -12.46 -0.88
N GLN A 149 -18.46 -13.60 -0.36
CA GLN A 149 -19.28 -13.65 0.85
C GLN A 149 -18.56 -12.98 2.02
N ILE A 150 -17.28 -13.29 2.25
CA ILE A 150 -16.49 -12.65 3.31
C ILE A 150 -16.37 -11.14 3.08
N ARG A 151 -16.14 -10.68 1.84
CA ARG A 151 -16.08 -9.24 1.56
C ARG A 151 -17.41 -8.56 1.86
N ARG A 152 -18.52 -9.17 1.43
CA ARG A 152 -19.87 -8.68 1.68
C ARG A 152 -20.17 -8.61 3.18
N THR A 153 -19.90 -9.68 3.92
CA THR A 153 -20.06 -9.73 5.38
C THR A 153 -19.27 -8.64 6.10
N LEU A 154 -18.05 -8.33 5.65
CA LEU A 154 -17.26 -7.25 6.26
C LEU A 154 -17.71 -5.84 5.87
N ARG A 155 -18.42 -5.69 4.74
CA ARG A 155 -18.96 -4.41 4.28
C ARG A 155 -20.27 -4.07 4.98
N GLU A 156 -21.09 -5.08 5.25
CA GLU A 156 -22.39 -4.98 5.90
C GLU A 156 -22.46 -5.95 7.10
N PRO A 157 -21.65 -5.69 8.15
CA PRO A 157 -21.54 -6.63 9.28
C PRO A 157 -22.86 -6.81 10.00
N GLU A 158 -23.63 -5.74 10.21
CA GLU A 158 -24.92 -5.76 10.91
C GLU A 158 -25.96 -6.66 10.25
N CYS A 159 -25.88 -6.87 8.92
CA CYS A 159 -26.80 -7.72 8.17
C CYS A 159 -26.43 -9.22 8.23
N HIS A 160 -25.20 -9.55 8.65
CA HIS A 160 -24.59 -10.85 8.38
C HIS A 160 -23.88 -11.48 9.58
N LEU A 161 -23.67 -10.73 10.65
CA LEU A 161 -22.93 -11.15 11.84
C LEU A 161 -23.82 -11.09 13.08
N SER A 162 -23.43 -11.82 14.12
CA SER A 162 -24.02 -11.67 15.46
C SER A 162 -23.65 -10.32 16.06
N GLU A 163 -24.42 -9.85 17.05
CA GLU A 163 -24.10 -8.61 17.78
C GLU A 163 -22.68 -8.63 18.37
N ARG A 164 -22.25 -9.78 18.92
CA ARG A 164 -20.89 -9.98 19.42
C ARG A 164 -19.84 -9.79 18.33
N ASP A 165 -20.02 -10.46 17.20
CA ASP A 165 -19.08 -10.39 16.08
C ASP A 165 -19.01 -8.97 15.50
N CYS A 166 -20.15 -8.26 15.42
CA CYS A 166 -20.19 -6.85 15.05
C CYS A 166 -19.38 -5.98 16.01
N ALA A 167 -19.57 -6.14 17.31
CA ALA A 167 -18.85 -5.37 18.33
C ALA A 167 -17.33 -5.66 18.30
N GLU A 168 -16.94 -6.92 18.20
CA GLU A 168 -15.52 -7.33 18.09
C GLU A 168 -14.88 -6.79 16.81
N LEU A 169 -15.57 -6.85 15.68
CA LEU A 169 -15.09 -6.30 14.43
C LEU A 169 -14.94 -4.78 14.49
N ALA A 170 -15.91 -4.07 15.07
CA ALA A 170 -15.88 -2.63 15.26
C ALA A 170 -14.71 -2.19 16.16
N ALA A 171 -14.41 -2.96 17.21
CA ALA A 171 -13.25 -2.72 18.07
C ALA A 171 -11.91 -3.02 17.35
N ALA A 172 -11.89 -4.02 16.46
CA ALA A 172 -10.71 -4.45 15.75
C ALA A 172 -10.32 -3.56 14.56
N MET A 173 -11.30 -3.05 13.79
CA MET A 173 -11.03 -2.29 12.56
C MET A 173 -10.12 -1.06 12.75
N PRO A 174 -10.29 -0.22 13.80
CA PRO A 174 -9.38 0.90 14.05
C PRO A 174 -7.94 0.48 14.36
N LEU A 175 -7.74 -0.75 14.85
CA LEU A 175 -6.46 -1.30 15.28
C LEU A 175 -5.75 -2.11 14.19
N ASP A 176 -6.36 -2.26 13.01
CA ASP A 176 -5.76 -2.94 11.87
C ASP A 176 -5.31 -1.93 10.81
N ALA A 177 -4.01 -1.67 10.77
CA ALA A 177 -3.41 -0.74 9.82
C ALA A 177 -3.66 -1.15 8.36
N VAL A 178 -3.84 -2.44 8.06
CA VAL A 178 -4.09 -2.91 6.69
C VAL A 178 -5.56 -2.83 6.33
N ALA A 179 -6.48 -3.12 7.25
CA ALA A 179 -7.90 -2.88 6.99
C ALA A 179 -8.19 -1.39 6.80
N TYR A 180 -7.61 -0.55 7.66
CA TYR A 180 -7.70 0.91 7.52
C TYR A 180 -7.00 1.41 6.25
N ALA A 181 -5.81 0.89 5.94
CA ALA A 181 -5.12 1.23 4.70
C ALA A 181 -5.92 0.80 3.49
N ALA A 182 -6.53 -0.40 3.43
CA ALA A 182 -7.35 -0.80 2.29
C ALA A 182 -8.59 0.09 2.08
N GLU A 183 -9.21 0.56 3.16
CA GLU A 183 -10.35 1.47 3.14
C GLU A 183 -9.95 2.90 2.73
N CYS A 184 -8.80 3.38 3.21
CA CYS A 184 -8.24 4.68 2.84
C CYS A 184 -7.49 4.68 1.50
N ASP A 185 -6.88 3.58 1.07
CA ASP A 185 -5.99 3.47 -0.09
C ASP A 185 -6.79 3.36 -1.39
N LEU A 186 -8.01 2.78 -1.38
CA LEU A 186 -8.90 2.81 -2.55
C LEU A 186 -9.23 4.25 -2.99
N TYR A 187 -9.33 5.19 -2.05
CA TYR A 187 -9.59 6.60 -2.33
C TYR A 187 -8.34 7.49 -2.29
N GLY A 188 -7.36 7.15 -1.46
CA GLY A 188 -6.17 7.95 -1.18
C GLY A 188 -4.98 7.64 -2.09
N GLN A 189 -4.72 6.37 -2.42
CA GLN A 189 -3.63 6.02 -3.34
C GLN A 189 -3.97 6.41 -4.78
N ARG A 190 -5.21 6.21 -5.23
CA ARG A 190 -5.64 6.69 -6.56
C ARG A 190 -5.48 8.21 -6.69
N ARG A 191 -5.88 8.99 -5.68
CA ARG A 191 -5.68 10.46 -5.69
C ARG A 191 -4.21 10.85 -5.53
N GLY A 192 -3.44 10.13 -4.72
CA GLY A 192 -2.02 10.40 -4.48
C GLY A 192 -1.16 10.12 -5.70
N ALA A 193 -1.35 8.95 -6.33
CA ALA A 193 -0.72 8.57 -7.58
C ALA A 193 -1.08 9.55 -8.70
N TYR A 194 -2.38 9.84 -8.88
CA TYR A 194 -2.81 10.85 -9.86
C TYR A 194 -2.19 12.23 -9.62
N ARG A 195 -2.13 12.71 -8.37
CA ARG A 195 -1.51 14.01 -8.04
C ARG A 195 -0.01 14.00 -8.30
N LEU A 196 0.68 12.92 -7.96
CA LEU A 196 2.10 12.74 -8.22
C LEU A 196 2.38 12.72 -9.72
N GLU A 197 1.65 11.91 -10.48
CA GLU A 197 1.76 11.81 -11.93
C GLU A 197 1.54 13.17 -12.60
N ARG A 198 0.52 13.93 -12.20
CA ARG A 198 0.29 15.28 -12.74
C ARG A 198 1.37 16.27 -12.33
N ALA A 199 1.94 16.15 -11.13
CA ALA A 199 3.07 16.99 -10.71
C ALA A 199 4.35 16.66 -11.49
N LEU A 200 4.63 15.37 -11.70
CA LEU A 200 5.75 14.89 -12.52
C LEU A 200 5.58 15.33 -13.98
N GLN A 201 4.39 15.17 -14.53
CA GLN A 201 4.06 15.62 -15.88
C GLN A 201 4.41 17.10 -16.07
N ARG A 202 3.90 17.99 -15.21
CA ARG A 202 4.22 19.43 -15.28
C ARG A 202 5.71 19.70 -15.18
N LEU A 203 6.37 19.08 -14.21
CA LEU A 203 7.80 19.29 -13.94
C LEU A 203 8.69 18.85 -15.12
N LEU A 204 8.29 17.80 -15.83
CA LEU A 204 8.99 17.25 -16.98
C LEU A 204 8.66 18.03 -18.26
N GLU A 205 7.40 18.44 -18.44
CA GLU A 205 6.96 19.31 -19.55
C GLU A 205 7.63 20.68 -19.49
N GLU A 206 7.74 21.29 -18.30
CA GLU A 206 8.51 22.52 -18.05
C GLU A 206 9.99 22.36 -18.43
N ARG A 207 10.53 21.14 -18.33
CA ARG A 207 11.89 20.78 -18.76
C ARG A 207 11.97 20.33 -20.22
N GLY A 208 10.89 20.44 -20.98
CA GLY A 208 10.83 20.10 -22.40
C GLY A 208 10.71 18.60 -22.70
N MET A 209 10.42 17.76 -21.70
CA MET A 209 10.16 16.34 -21.88
C MET A 209 8.66 16.05 -21.93
N ALA A 210 8.23 15.28 -22.94
CA ALA A 210 6.86 14.77 -22.97
C ALA A 210 6.70 13.62 -21.97
N PHE A 211 5.60 13.66 -21.21
CA PHE A 211 5.23 12.64 -20.21
C PHE A 211 3.75 12.30 -20.37
N LEU A 212 3.42 11.01 -20.44
CA LEU A 212 2.03 10.55 -20.48
C LEU A 212 1.68 9.77 -19.23
N THR A 213 0.63 10.22 -18.56
CA THR A 213 0.03 9.48 -17.44
C THR A 213 -0.68 8.22 -17.93
N GLU A 214 -0.93 7.26 -17.04
CA GLU A 214 -1.67 6.04 -17.36
C GLU A 214 -3.09 6.37 -17.89
N ASP A 215 -3.74 7.40 -17.34
CA ASP A 215 -5.04 7.89 -17.82
C ASP A 215 -4.98 8.47 -19.23
N ASP A 216 -3.95 9.27 -19.54
CA ASP A 216 -3.77 9.85 -20.87
C ASP A 216 -3.51 8.74 -21.91
N GLN A 217 -2.76 7.70 -21.52
CA GLN A 217 -2.53 6.52 -22.36
C GLN A 217 -3.82 5.73 -22.59
N ARG A 218 -4.62 5.48 -21.54
CA ARG A 218 -5.94 4.83 -21.65
C ARG A 218 -6.86 5.59 -22.60
N GLN A 219 -6.95 6.92 -22.47
CA GLN A 219 -7.79 7.76 -23.33
C GLN A 219 -7.37 7.70 -24.81
N ARG A 220 -6.06 7.64 -25.09
CA ARG A 220 -5.55 7.48 -26.46
C ARG A 220 -5.89 6.11 -27.06
N HIS A 221 -5.96 5.07 -26.23
CA HIS A 221 -6.30 3.71 -26.69
C HIS A 221 -7.81 3.48 -26.83
N LEU A 222 -8.66 4.25 -26.14
CA LEU A 222 -10.12 4.18 -26.28
C LEU A 222 -10.61 4.51 -27.70
N GLY A 223 -9.77 5.13 -28.55
CA GLY A 223 -10.04 5.39 -29.96
C GLY A 223 -9.54 4.30 -30.93
N VAL A 224 -8.88 3.24 -30.45
CA VAL A 224 -8.28 2.19 -31.28
C VAL A 224 -9.02 0.87 -31.05
N ALA A 225 -9.49 0.23 -32.12
CA ALA A 225 -10.20 -1.05 -32.03
C ALA A 225 -9.22 -2.17 -31.62
N GLY A 226 -9.37 -2.71 -30.40
CA GLY A 226 -8.57 -3.83 -29.90
C GLY A 226 -8.63 -3.98 -28.37
N PRO A 227 -8.11 -5.10 -27.82
CA PRO A 227 -7.96 -5.25 -26.38
C PRO A 227 -6.97 -4.22 -25.83
N LEU A 228 -7.26 -3.62 -24.66
CA LEU A 228 -6.34 -2.67 -24.03
C LEU A 228 -4.99 -3.35 -23.77
N PRO A 229 -3.87 -2.85 -24.32
CA PRO A 229 -2.55 -3.34 -23.97
C PRO A 229 -2.23 -3.03 -22.51
N SER A 230 -1.29 -3.78 -21.94
CA SER A 230 -0.72 -3.45 -20.63
C SER A 230 -0.15 -2.04 -20.70
N THR A 231 -0.80 -1.11 -20.00
CA THR A 231 -0.44 0.31 -20.02
C THR A 231 0.70 0.50 -19.03
N PRO A 232 1.91 0.92 -19.45
CA PRO A 232 2.98 1.23 -18.51
C PRO A 232 2.59 2.43 -17.63
N ASP A 233 2.95 2.39 -16.34
CA ASP A 233 2.61 3.44 -15.37
C ASP A 233 3.09 4.83 -15.80
N VAL A 234 4.21 4.89 -16.53
CA VAL A 234 4.83 6.11 -17.04
C VAL A 234 5.35 5.87 -18.45
N LEU A 235 5.11 6.81 -19.37
CA LEU A 235 5.72 6.82 -20.69
C LEU A 235 6.42 8.16 -20.94
N LEU A 236 7.74 8.10 -21.10
CA LEU A 236 8.55 9.24 -21.53
C LEU A 236 8.47 9.39 -23.05
N GLY A 237 8.51 10.62 -23.54
CA GLY A 237 8.46 10.92 -24.96
C GLY A 237 9.58 10.27 -25.79
N PRO A 238 9.37 10.11 -27.11
CA PRO A 238 10.30 9.43 -28.03
C PRO A 238 11.65 10.12 -28.17
N GLU A 239 11.76 11.40 -27.77
CA GLU A 239 13.04 12.15 -27.71
C GLU A 239 14.07 11.50 -26.76
N GLY A 240 13.61 10.70 -25.78
CA GLY A 240 14.44 10.05 -24.77
C GLY A 240 14.93 11.03 -23.68
N ALA A 241 15.13 10.50 -22.48
CA ALA A 241 15.74 11.24 -21.37
C ALA A 241 17.16 10.74 -21.12
N LEU A 242 18.08 11.66 -20.81
CA LEU A 242 19.37 11.31 -20.22
C LEU A 242 19.28 11.55 -18.71
N ILE A 243 19.65 10.57 -17.89
CA ILE A 243 19.86 10.76 -16.45
C ILE A 243 21.36 10.69 -16.21
N ASN A 244 21.96 11.77 -15.72
CA ASN A 244 23.41 11.85 -15.49
C ASN A 244 24.25 11.47 -16.72
N GLY A 245 23.78 11.82 -17.92
CA GLY A 245 24.44 11.49 -19.19
C GLY A 245 24.15 10.10 -19.76
N GLU A 246 23.40 9.24 -19.06
CA GLU A 246 23.02 7.91 -19.55
C GLU A 246 21.59 7.89 -20.10
N ARG A 247 21.37 7.24 -21.24
CA ARG A 247 20.04 7.12 -21.86
C ARG A 247 19.18 6.16 -21.06
N VAL A 248 18.03 6.64 -20.60
CA VAL A 248 17.00 5.80 -19.96
C VAL A 248 16.34 4.96 -21.06
N GLN A 249 16.52 3.63 -20.99
CA GLN A 249 15.85 2.66 -21.86
C GLN A 249 14.54 2.19 -21.23
#